data_AF-A0A367Z5A3-F1
#
_entry.id   AF-A0A367Z5A3-F1
#
_cell.length_a   1.000
_cell.length_b   1.000
_cell.length_c   1.000
_cell.angle_alpha   90.00
_cell.angle_beta   90.00
_cell.angle_gamma   90.00
#
_symmetry.space_group_name_H-M   'P 1'
#
loop_
_entity.id
_entity.type
_entity.pdbx_description
1 polymer ?
#
loop_
_entity_poly.entity_id
_entity_poly.type
_entity_poly.pdbx_seq_one_letter_code
_entity_poly.pdbx_strand_id
1 'polypeptide(L)'
;MHKYIAGIIKNEDQKLIAINSMPDHLHMLIGMKPDVALSDLIRIIKSNSSKFINEQKFTHGKFNWQEGFGGFSYSHSQLDIVIRYIQNQEKHHSRKTFREEYLEILKKYAVDYDNKYLFEWIEDLNE
;
A
#
# COMPACT_ATOMS: atom_id res chain seq x y z
N MET A 1 -12.13 -4.16 5.44
CA MET A 1 -10.75 -4.57 5.07
C MET A 1 -9.69 -4.09 6.07
N HIS A 2 -9.59 -2.79 6.36
CA HIS A 2 -8.51 -2.23 7.20
C HIS A 2 -8.38 -2.87 8.59
N LYS A 3 -9.49 -3.15 9.27
CA LYS A 3 -9.48 -3.85 10.57
C LYS A 3 -8.85 -5.25 10.49
N TYR A 4 -9.04 -5.96 9.38
CA TYR A 4 -8.47 -7.28 9.17
C TYR A 4 -6.94 -7.19 8.99
N ILE A 5 -6.47 -6.23 8.18
CA ILE A 5 -5.03 -5.92 8.02
C ILE A 5 -4.41 -5.49 9.36
N ALA A 6 -5.09 -4.66 10.14
CA ALA A 6 -4.65 -4.28 11.48
C ALA A 6 -4.47 -5.51 12.39
N GLY A 7 -5.37 -6.49 12.30
CA GLY A 7 -5.25 -7.76 13.00
C GLY A 7 -4.04 -8.59 12.57
N ILE A 8 -3.79 -8.69 11.26
CA ILE A 8 -2.58 -9.36 10.72
C ILE A 8 -1.31 -8.70 11.27
N ILE A 9 -1.19 -7.38 11.13
CA ILE A 9 -0.02 -6.62 11.58
C ILE A 9 0.20 -6.78 13.09
N LYS A 10 -0.88 -6.76 13.88
CA LYS A 10 -0.80 -6.99 15.33
C LYS A 10 -0.34 -8.41 15.67
N ASN A 11 -0.77 -9.43 14.91
CA ASN A 11 -0.36 -10.82 15.13
C ASN A 11 1.12 -11.05 14.82
N GLU A 12 1.69 -10.27 13.89
CA GLU A 12 3.13 -10.22 13.62
C GLU A 12 3.91 -9.33 14.62
N ASP A 13 3.26 -8.91 15.71
CA ASP A 13 3.83 -8.06 16.77
C ASP A 13 4.37 -6.71 16.25
N GLN A 14 3.76 -6.20 15.18
CA GLN A 14 4.04 -4.90 14.58
C GLN A 14 2.92 -3.90 14.89
N LYS A 15 3.17 -2.60 14.67
CA LYS A 15 2.19 -1.54 14.94
C LYS A 15 1.69 -0.87 13.67
N LEU A 16 0.40 -1.03 13.36
CA LEU A 16 -0.24 -0.21 12.33
C LEU A 16 -0.53 1.20 12.89
N ILE A 17 0.01 2.23 12.23
CA ILE A 17 -0.14 3.64 12.64
C ILE A 17 -1.26 4.32 11.85
N ALA A 18 -1.27 4.15 10.52
CA ALA A 18 -2.32 4.67 9.64
C ALA A 18 -2.51 3.72 8.45
N ILE A 19 -3.73 3.67 7.93
CA ILE A 19 -4.09 2.88 6.76
C ILE A 19 -5.21 3.58 6.01
N ASN A 20 -5.13 3.57 4.69
CA ASN A 20 -6.24 3.94 3.82
C ASN A 20 -6.11 3.22 2.47
N SER A 21 -7.22 3.10 1.74
CA SER A 21 -7.27 2.40 0.46
C SER A 21 -8.04 3.18 -0.59
N MET A 22 -7.51 3.16 -1.80
CA MET A 22 -8.20 3.55 -3.02
C MET A 22 -8.73 2.28 -3.73
N PRO A 23 -9.56 2.42 -4.78
CA PRO A 23 -10.06 1.28 -5.53
C PRO A 23 -8.98 0.36 -6.12
N ASP A 24 -7.80 0.90 -6.40
CA ASP A 24 -6.69 0.26 -7.12
C ASP A 24 -5.44 0.00 -6.26
N HIS A 25 -5.25 0.72 -5.15
CA HIS A 25 -4.09 0.56 -4.28
C HIS A 25 -4.38 0.87 -2.80
N LEU A 26 -3.40 0.60 -1.93
CA LEU A 26 -3.54 0.78 -0.49
C LEU A 26 -2.26 1.38 0.10
N HIS A 27 -2.42 2.40 0.93
CA HIS A 27 -1.34 3.01 1.71
C HIS A 27 -1.41 2.59 3.17
N MET A 28 -0.25 2.28 3.75
CA MET A 28 -0.13 1.96 5.17
C MET A 28 1.16 2.52 5.75
N LEU A 29 1.07 3.04 6.98
CA LEU A 29 2.20 3.45 7.80
C LEU A 29 2.31 2.49 8.97
N ILE A 30 3.44 1.79 9.07
CA ILE A 30 3.70 0.76 10.07
C ILE A 30 4.90 1.19 10.91
N GLY A 31 4.75 1.15 12.24
CA GLY A 31 5.87 1.13 13.17
C GLY A 31 6.39 -0.30 13.28
N MET A 32 7.55 -0.56 12.69
CA MET A 32 8.14 -1.88 12.62
C MET A 32 9.20 -2.10 13.70
N LYS A 33 9.20 -3.30 14.29
CA LYS A 33 10.32 -3.86 15.03
C LYS A 33 11.37 -4.41 14.05
N PRO A 34 12.65 -4.44 14.44
CA PRO A 34 13.74 -4.84 13.55
C PRO A 34 13.90 -6.36 13.38
N ASP A 35 12.98 -7.16 13.95
CA ASP A 35 13.00 -8.62 13.96
C ASP A 35 12.27 -9.26 12.76
N VAL A 36 11.59 -8.46 11.94
CA VAL A 36 10.85 -8.92 10.75
C VAL A 36 11.31 -8.15 9.51
N ALA A 37 11.63 -8.86 8.44
CA ALA A 37 11.90 -8.25 7.15
C ALA A 37 10.62 -7.65 6.55
N LEU A 38 10.70 -6.44 6.00
CA LEU A 38 9.55 -5.76 5.39
C LEU A 38 8.87 -6.61 4.31
N SER A 39 9.65 -7.30 3.47
CA SER A 39 9.12 -8.18 2.43
C SER A 39 8.29 -9.34 2.99
N ASP A 40 8.70 -9.92 4.12
CA ASP A 40 7.95 -10.99 4.78
C ASP A 40 6.62 -10.48 5.35
N LEU A 41 6.65 -9.33 6.03
CA LEU A 41 5.44 -8.70 6.57
C LEU A 41 4.43 -8.39 5.45
N ILE A 42 4.90 -7.79 4.34
CA ILE A 42 4.04 -7.47 3.19
C ILE A 42 3.49 -8.75 2.52
N ARG A 43 4.30 -9.82 2.40
CA ARG A 43 3.82 -11.12 1.90
C ARG A 43 2.69 -11.66 2.79
N ILE A 44 2.86 -11.64 4.11
CA ILE A 44 1.86 -12.11 5.08
C ILE A 44 0.57 -11.28 4.96
N ILE A 45 0.69 -9.95 4.90
CA ILE A 45 -0.45 -9.06 4.70
C ILE A 45 -1.18 -9.41 3.40
N LYS A 46 -0.48 -9.45 2.26
CA LYS A 46 -1.08 -9.66 0.92
C LYS A 46 -1.74 -11.03 0.77
N SER A 47 -1.10 -12.08 1.27
CA SER A 47 -1.62 -13.45 1.19
C SER A 47 -2.87 -13.64 2.06
N ASN A 48 -2.81 -13.26 3.33
CA ASN A 48 -3.95 -13.40 4.24
C ASN A 48 -5.13 -12.51 3.83
N SER A 49 -4.85 -11.27 3.42
CA SER A 49 -5.90 -10.37 2.91
C SER A 49 -6.56 -10.89 1.65
N SER A 50 -5.79 -11.37 0.67
CA SER A 50 -6.33 -11.96 -0.56
C SER A 50 -7.19 -13.18 -0.24
N LYS A 51 -6.70 -14.07 0.63
CA LYS A 51 -7.46 -15.25 1.06
C LYS A 51 -8.79 -14.84 1.68
N PHE A 52 -8.76 -13.90 2.64
CA PHE A 52 -9.96 -13.42 3.30
C PHE A 52 -10.97 -12.81 2.31
N ILE A 53 -10.54 -11.91 1.41
CA ILE A 53 -11.42 -11.28 0.42
C ILE A 53 -12.09 -12.33 -0.48
N ASN A 54 -11.32 -13.32 -0.94
CA ASN A 54 -11.82 -14.39 -1.81
C ASN A 54 -12.78 -15.34 -1.08
N GLU A 55 -12.46 -15.74 0.15
CA GLU A 55 -13.32 -16.62 0.97
C GLU A 55 -14.65 -15.94 1.31
N GLN A 56 -14.62 -14.64 1.59
CA GLN A 56 -15.83 -13.86 1.85
C GLN A 56 -16.57 -13.45 0.57
N LYS A 57 -16.02 -13.73 -0.63
CA LYS A 57 -16.59 -13.36 -1.93
C LYS A 57 -16.94 -11.87 -2.04
N PHE A 58 -16.07 -10.99 -1.53
CA PHE A 58 -16.31 -9.55 -1.59
C PHE A 58 -16.13 -8.95 -2.99
N THR A 59 -15.57 -9.72 -3.93
CA THR A 59 -15.38 -9.34 -5.33
C THR A 59 -16.04 -10.37 -6.24
N HIS A 60 -16.50 -9.92 -7.43
CA HIS A 60 -17.12 -10.80 -8.43
C HIS A 60 -16.14 -11.84 -9.01
N GLY A 61 -14.85 -11.50 -9.05
CA GLY A 61 -13.77 -12.39 -9.48
C GLY A 61 -12.79 -12.71 -8.36
N LYS A 62 -11.74 -13.48 -8.70
CA LYS A 62 -10.65 -13.77 -7.78
C LYS A 62 -9.81 -12.50 -7.55
N PHE A 63 -9.84 -11.99 -6.33
CA PHE A 63 -8.99 -10.90 -5.91
C PHE A 63 -7.54 -11.37 -5.75
N ASN A 64 -6.59 -10.61 -6.28
CA ASN A 64 -5.16 -10.76 -6.00
C ASN A 64 -4.52 -9.37 -5.93
N TRP A 65 -3.56 -9.19 -5.02
CA TRP A 65 -2.67 -8.06 -5.11
C TRP A 65 -1.66 -8.26 -6.25
N GLN A 66 -1.17 -7.16 -6.81
CA GLN A 66 0.04 -7.15 -7.65
C GLN A 66 1.22 -7.85 -6.95
N GLU A 67 2.25 -8.31 -7.68
CA GLU A 67 3.39 -9.01 -7.07
C GLU A 67 4.27 -8.08 -6.22
N GLY A 68 4.52 -6.86 -6.70
CA GLY A 68 5.40 -5.87 -6.06
C GLY A 68 4.79 -5.12 -4.88
N PHE A 69 5.61 -4.30 -4.24
CA PHE A 69 5.21 -3.28 -3.25
C PHE A 69 6.23 -2.15 -3.20
N GLY A 70 5.79 -0.95 -2.80
CA GLY A 70 6.67 0.18 -2.49
C GLY A 70 6.90 0.30 -0.98
N GLY A 71 8.14 0.50 -0.56
CA GLY A 71 8.51 0.69 0.85
C GLY A 71 9.38 1.94 1.03
N PHE A 72 8.92 2.89 1.83
CA PHE A 72 9.61 4.17 2.05
C PHE A 72 9.70 4.47 3.55
N SER A 73 10.90 4.77 4.02
CA SER A 73 11.16 5.06 5.44
C SER A 73 10.88 6.53 5.75
N TYR A 74 10.38 6.77 6.97
CA TYR A 74 10.07 8.10 7.48
C TYR A 74 10.60 8.27 8.92
N SER A 75 11.07 9.48 9.23
CA SER A 75 11.48 9.83 10.60
C SER A 75 10.25 10.10 11.49
N HIS A 76 10.43 9.98 12.81
CA HIS A 76 9.36 10.24 13.78
C HIS A 76 8.76 11.65 13.64
N SER A 77 9.58 12.66 13.35
CA SER A 77 9.14 14.05 13.12
C SER A 77 8.20 14.23 11.92
N GLN A 78 8.14 13.25 11.02
CA GLN A 78 7.28 13.29 9.84
C GLN A 78 5.96 12.54 10.03
N LEU A 79 5.74 11.86 11.17
CA LEU A 79 4.59 10.99 11.36
C LEU A 79 3.26 11.71 11.09
N ASP A 80 3.05 12.88 11.68
CA ASP A 80 1.80 13.63 11.51
C ASP A 80 1.53 14.00 10.05
N ILE A 81 2.58 14.30 9.29
CA ILE A 81 2.48 14.64 7.87
C ILE A 81 2.06 13.40 7.08
N VAL A 82 2.69 12.25 7.33
CA VAL A 82 2.39 10.99 6.63
C VAL A 82 1.01 10.46 7.02
N ILE A 83 0.64 10.52 8.29
CA ILE A 83 -0.70 10.13 8.77
C ILE A 83 -1.76 10.96 8.06
N ARG A 84 -1.61 12.29 8.03
CA ARG A 84 -2.55 13.17 7.31
C ARG A 84 -2.60 12.86 5.82
N TYR A 85 -1.45 12.60 5.19
CA TYR A 85 -1.41 12.22 3.78
C TYR A 85 -2.20 10.93 3.50
N ILE A 86 -2.00 9.88 4.29
CA ILE A 86 -2.73 8.60 4.16
C ILE A 86 -4.23 8.79 4.39
N GLN A 87 -4.63 9.55 5.42
CA GLN A 87 -6.04 9.79 5.76
C GLN A 87 -6.80 10.63 4.72
N ASN A 88 -6.10 11.35 3.84
CA ASN A 88 -6.70 12.24 2.85
C ASN A 88 -6.55 11.72 1.41
N GLN A 89 -6.25 10.43 1.23
CA GLN A 89 -6.00 9.80 -0.07
C GLN A 89 -7.18 9.94 -1.04
N GLU A 90 -8.43 9.81 -0.59
CA GLU A 90 -9.60 10.01 -1.44
C GLU A 90 -9.67 11.43 -2.00
N LYS A 91 -9.36 12.43 -1.17
CA LYS A 91 -9.29 13.83 -1.61
C LYS A 91 -8.10 14.05 -2.54
N HIS A 92 -6.95 13.42 -2.27
CA HIS A 92 -5.76 13.49 -3.11
C HIS A 92 -6.05 12.99 -4.53
N HIS A 93 -6.68 11.81 -4.62
CA HIS A 93 -7.00 11.17 -5.90
C HIS A 93 -8.18 11.76 -6.65
N SER A 94 -8.89 12.74 -6.08
CA SER A 94 -9.83 13.57 -6.84
C SER A 94 -9.13 14.47 -7.88
N ARG A 95 -7.79 14.62 -7.79
CA ARG A 95 -7.00 15.52 -8.64
C ARG A 95 -5.71 14.89 -9.17
N LYS A 96 -5.40 13.66 -8.78
CA LYS A 96 -4.13 13.01 -9.07
C LYS A 96 -4.31 11.51 -9.27
N THR A 97 -3.69 10.94 -10.28
CA THR A 97 -3.75 9.48 -10.47
C THR A 97 -2.72 8.76 -9.60
N PHE A 98 -2.91 7.46 -9.40
CA PHE A 98 -1.89 6.64 -8.73
C PHE A 98 -0.56 6.65 -9.49
N ARG A 99 -0.60 6.70 -10.83
CA ARG A 99 0.60 6.84 -11.67
C ARG A 99 1.41 8.09 -11.34
N GLU A 100 0.76 9.25 -11.33
CA GLU A 100 1.41 10.52 -11.02
C GLU A 100 1.97 10.52 -9.60
N GLU A 101 1.22 10.01 -8.63
CA GLU A 101 1.65 9.91 -7.24
C GLU A 101 2.87 8.99 -7.08
N TYR A 102 2.84 7.80 -7.67
CA TYR A 102 3.92 6.83 -7.56
C TYR A 102 5.23 7.38 -8.14
N LEU A 103 5.19 7.99 -9.32
CA LEU A 103 6.36 8.62 -9.95
C LEU A 103 6.93 9.76 -9.11
N GLU A 104 6.07 10.57 -8.48
CA GLU A 104 6.52 11.62 -7.58
C GLU A 104 7.18 11.07 -6.32
N ILE A 105 6.68 9.98 -5.76
CA ILE A 105 7.31 9.31 -4.63
C ILE A 105 8.70 8.80 -5.03
N LEU A 106 8.83 8.10 -6.16
CA LEU A 106 10.13 7.62 -6.64
C LEU A 106 11.12 8.77 -6.80
N LYS A 107 10.70 9.87 -7.44
CA LYS A 107 11.52 11.08 -7.61
C LYS A 107 11.91 11.70 -6.27
N LYS A 108 10.97 11.82 -5.34
CA LYS A 108 11.21 12.39 -3.99
C LYS A 108 12.23 11.59 -3.20
N TYR A 109 12.24 10.27 -3.38
CA TYR A 109 13.17 9.37 -2.71
C TYR A 109 14.43 9.06 -3.53
N ALA A 110 14.63 9.73 -4.67
CA ALA A 110 15.75 9.50 -5.58
C ALA A 110 15.92 8.02 -5.94
N VAL A 111 14.81 7.32 -6.15
CA VAL A 111 14.81 5.94 -6.63
C VAL A 111 14.87 5.98 -8.15
N ASP A 112 15.95 5.45 -8.71
CA ASP A 112 16.06 5.27 -10.16
C ASP A 112 15.09 4.17 -10.63
N TYR A 113 14.42 4.42 -11.75
CA TYR A 113 13.51 3.47 -12.35
C TYR A 113 13.57 3.58 -13.87
N ASP A 114 13.28 2.45 -14.54
CA ASP A 114 13.06 2.41 -15.97
C ASP A 114 11.55 2.29 -16.23
N ASN A 115 11.02 3.15 -17.10
CA ASN A 115 9.59 3.18 -17.42
C ASN A 115 9.06 1.82 -17.89
N LYS A 116 9.90 0.99 -18.53
CA LYS A 116 9.48 -0.34 -19.02
C LYS A 116 9.24 -1.37 -17.90
N TYR A 117 9.71 -1.10 -16.68
CA TYR A 117 9.55 -1.97 -15.51
C TYR A 117 8.58 -1.38 -14.48
N LEU A 118 7.87 -0.31 -14.85
CA LEU A 118 6.75 0.22 -14.06
C LEU A 118 5.50 -0.64 -14.27
N PHE A 119 4.41 -0.27 -13.59
CA PHE A 119 3.16 -1.02 -13.61
C PHE A 119 2.52 -1.05 -15.00
N GLU A 120 1.76 -2.11 -15.28
CA GLU A 120 0.66 -2.07 -16.24
C GLU A 120 -0.43 -1.18 -15.62
N TRP A 121 -0.53 0.05 -16.10
CA TRP A 121 -1.42 1.05 -15.53
C TRP A 121 -2.87 0.73 -15.91
N ILE A 122 -3.79 0.88 -14.96
CA ILE A 122 -5.23 0.64 -15.21
C ILE A 122 -5.75 1.62 -16.27
N GLU A 123 -5.19 2.83 -16.31
CA GLU A 123 -5.50 3.83 -17.33
C GLU A 123 -5.18 3.35 -18.75
N ASP A 124 -4.09 2.58 -18.92
CA ASP A 124 -3.64 2.08 -20.23
C ASP A 124 -4.49 0.88 -20.72
N LEU A 125 -5.30 0.26 -19.84
CA LEU A 125 -6.21 -0.86 -20.17
C LEU A 125 -7.60 -0.41 -20.65
N ASN A 126 -7.89 0.90 -20.59
CA ASN A 126 -9.17 1.48 -20.97
C ASN A 126 -9.11 2.24 -22.32
N GLU A 127 -8.01 2.15 -23.06
CA GLU A 127 -7.87 2.55 -24.47
C GLU A 127 -8.04 1.34 -25.41
#